data_AF-A0ABD5DEE8-F1
#
_entry.id   AF-A0ABD5DEE8-F1
#
_cell.length_a   1.000
_cell.length_b   1.000
_cell.length_c   1.000
_cell.angle_alpha   90.00
_cell.angle_beta   90.00
_cell.angle_gamma   90.00
#
_symmetry.space_group_name_H-M   'P 1'
#
loop_
_entity.id
_entity.type
_entity.pdbx_description
1 polymer ?
#
loop_
_entity_poly.entity_id
_entity_poly.type
_entity_poly.pdbx_seq_one_letter_code
_entity_poly.pdbx_strand_id
1 'polypeptide(L)'
;ANWHQELESYKRGERIGVKPSREYASTIMNAIWTGEPSVVYGNVRNDNLIDNLPQGCCVEVACLVDANGIQPTKVGALPAHLAALMQTNIN
;
A
#
# COMPACT_ATOMS: atom_id res chain seq x y z
N ALA A 1 -3.12 28.43 -8.95
CA ALA A 1 -3.47 27.11 -8.38
C ALA A 1 -4.93 27.15 -7.95
N ASN A 2 -5.75 26.17 -8.36
CA ASN A 2 -7.22 26.20 -8.23
C ASN A 2 -7.75 26.00 -6.80
N TRP A 3 -6.87 25.75 -5.82
CA TRP A 3 -7.25 25.42 -4.45
C TRP A 3 -8.05 26.51 -3.73
N HIS A 4 -7.89 27.79 -4.08
CA HIS A 4 -8.66 28.89 -3.46
C HIS A 4 -10.16 28.80 -3.81
N GLN A 5 -10.49 28.46 -5.06
CA GLN A 5 -11.89 28.27 -5.49
C GLN A 5 -12.50 27.02 -4.85
N GLU A 6 -11.71 25.96 -4.73
CA GLU A 6 -12.12 24.70 -4.09
C GLU A 6 -12.36 24.88 -2.58
N LEU A 7 -11.49 25.65 -1.91
CA LEU A 7 -11.69 26.01 -0.50
C LEU A 7 -12.97 26.82 -0.30
N GLU A 8 -13.22 27.83 -1.14
CA GLU A 8 -14.43 28.64 -1.04
C GLU A 8 -15.70 27.84 -1.34
N SER A 9 -15.64 26.84 -2.25
CA SER A 9 -16.77 25.94 -2.49
C SER A 9 -17.03 25.02 -1.29
N TYR A 10 -15.98 24.49 -0.66
CA TYR A 10 -16.11 23.67 0.55
C TYR A 10 -16.62 24.43 1.77
N LYS A 11 -16.23 25.70 1.95
CA LYS A 11 -16.77 26.55 3.03
C LYS A 11 -18.27 26.82 2.92
N ARG A 12 -18.80 26.84 1.69
CA ARG A 12 -20.20 27.20 1.40
C ARG A 12 -21.14 26.00 1.33
N GLY A 13 -20.63 24.79 1.16
CA GLY A 13 -21.44 23.57 1.12
C GLY A 13 -21.82 23.08 2.51
N GLU A 14 -23.04 22.52 2.67
CA GLU A 14 -23.44 21.82 3.90
C GLU A 14 -22.60 20.56 4.17
N ARG A 15 -22.04 19.94 3.11
CA ARG A 15 -21.21 18.74 3.19
C ARG A 15 -20.07 18.77 2.18
N ILE A 16 -18.88 18.37 2.60
CA ILE A 16 -17.72 18.19 1.74
C ILE A 16 -17.80 16.80 1.10
N GLY A 17 -18.11 16.76 -0.20
CA GLY A 17 -18.10 15.53 -0.99
C GLY A 17 -16.70 15.24 -1.53
N VAL A 18 -15.94 14.38 -0.86
CA VAL A 18 -14.63 13.91 -1.34
C VAL A 18 -14.83 12.55 -2.00
N LYS A 19 -14.45 12.43 -3.27
CA LYS A 19 -14.41 11.13 -3.95
C LYS A 19 -13.14 10.39 -3.53
N PRO A 20 -13.19 9.07 -3.26
CA PRO A 20 -11.97 8.29 -3.11
C PRO A 20 -11.08 8.48 -4.33
N SER A 21 -9.79 8.69 -4.09
CA SER A 21 -8.81 8.60 -5.16
C SER A 21 -8.59 7.13 -5.54
N ARG A 22 -7.69 6.89 -6.50
CA ARG A 22 -7.22 5.53 -6.84
C ARG A 22 -6.01 5.11 -6.02
N GLU A 23 -5.66 5.87 -4.98
CA GLU A 23 -4.49 5.64 -4.13
C GLU A 23 -4.87 4.92 -2.83
N TYR A 24 -3.95 4.14 -2.26
CA TYR A 24 -4.25 3.32 -1.09
C TYR A 24 -4.26 4.06 0.25
N ALA A 25 -3.77 5.30 0.33
CA ALA A 25 -3.55 5.98 1.62
C ALA A 25 -4.82 6.08 2.49
N SER A 26 -5.94 6.53 1.91
CA SER A 26 -7.21 6.62 2.66
C SER A 26 -7.78 5.24 2.99
N THR A 27 -7.58 4.26 2.12
CA THR A 27 -8.01 2.87 2.34
C THR A 27 -7.26 2.25 3.53
N ILE A 28 -5.94 2.43 3.58
CA ILE A 28 -5.08 1.98 4.69
C ILE A 28 -5.51 2.63 5.99
N MET A 29 -5.68 3.97 6.01
CA MET A 29 -6.11 4.67 7.22
C MET A 29 -7.50 4.23 7.68
N ASN A 30 -8.45 4.07 6.75
CA ASN A 30 -9.80 3.60 7.07
C ASN A 30 -9.75 2.20 7.69
N ALA A 31 -9.04 1.26 7.07
CA ALA A 31 -8.96 -0.11 7.56
C ALA A 31 -8.35 -0.22 8.96
N ILE A 32 -7.31 0.57 9.24
CA ILE A 32 -6.70 0.64 10.58
C ILE A 32 -7.67 1.27 11.58
N TRP A 33 -8.38 2.32 11.19
CA TRP A 33 -9.26 3.08 12.09
C TRP A 33 -10.58 2.36 12.40
N THR A 34 -11.21 1.75 11.39
CA THR A 34 -12.53 1.11 11.53
C THR A 34 -12.44 -0.38 11.82
N GLY A 35 -11.28 -1.00 11.55
CA GLY A 35 -11.11 -2.45 11.57
C GLY A 35 -11.75 -3.18 10.38
N GLU A 36 -12.32 -2.46 9.41
CA GLU A 36 -12.83 -3.05 8.17
C GLU A 36 -11.64 -3.49 7.31
N PRO A 37 -11.44 -4.81 7.07
CA PRO A 37 -10.23 -5.30 6.45
C PRO A 37 -10.15 -4.89 4.98
N SER A 38 -8.93 -4.56 4.53
CA SER A 38 -8.62 -4.29 3.13
C SER A 38 -7.30 -4.96 2.72
N VAL A 39 -7.14 -5.21 1.43
CA VAL A 39 -5.89 -5.72 0.86
C VAL A 39 -5.28 -4.64 -0.03
N VAL A 40 -4.02 -4.34 0.20
CA VAL A 40 -3.23 -3.39 -0.59
C VAL A 40 -1.91 -4.04 -1.01
N TYR A 41 -1.31 -3.57 -2.09
CA TYR A 41 0.06 -3.96 -2.45
C TYR A 41 1.02 -2.91 -1.91
N GLY A 42 1.85 -3.31 -0.96
CA GLY A 42 2.70 -2.42 -0.18
C GLY A 42 4.17 -2.79 -0.32
N ASN A 43 5.01 -1.76 -0.38
CA ASN A 43 6.46 -1.88 -0.33
C ASN A 43 6.90 -2.05 1.13
N VAL A 44 7.51 -3.19 1.44
CA VAL A 44 7.92 -3.58 2.79
C VAL A 44 9.30 -4.22 2.77
N ARG A 45 9.92 -4.32 3.94
CA ARG A 45 11.17 -5.06 4.10
C ARG A 45 10.92 -6.56 3.85
N ASN A 46 11.78 -7.18 3.05
CA ASN A 46 11.75 -8.62 2.83
C ASN A 46 12.27 -9.35 4.08
N ASP A 47 11.35 -9.64 4.99
CA ASP A 47 11.58 -10.44 6.20
C ASP A 47 10.96 -11.84 6.00
N ASN A 48 11.59 -12.65 5.14
CA ASN A 48 11.15 -13.98 4.70
C ASN A 48 9.83 -14.00 3.91
N LEU A 49 9.51 -12.90 3.22
CA LEU A 49 8.31 -12.78 2.39
C LEU A 49 8.52 -13.40 1.01
N ILE A 50 9.66 -13.14 0.38
CA ILE A 50 10.09 -13.77 -0.87
C ILE A 50 11.42 -14.49 -0.62
N ASP A 51 11.39 -15.82 -0.71
CA ASP A 51 12.45 -16.70 -0.22
C ASP A 51 13.75 -16.57 -1.04
N ASN A 52 13.64 -16.33 -2.35
CA ASN A 52 14.77 -16.27 -3.29
C ASN A 52 15.11 -14.85 -3.77
N LEU A 53 14.80 -13.85 -2.93
CA LEU A 53 15.33 -12.49 -3.02
C LEU A 53 16.14 -12.16 -1.75
N PRO A 54 17.08 -11.18 -1.81
CA PRO A 54 17.87 -10.80 -0.63
C PRO A 54 17.00 -10.42 0.56
N GLN A 55 17.35 -10.90 1.76
CA GLN A 55 16.66 -10.50 2.98
C GLN A 55 17.00 -9.04 3.31
N GLY A 56 16.01 -8.29 3.80
CA GLY A 56 16.14 -6.87 4.10
C GLY A 56 15.96 -5.93 2.91
N CYS A 57 15.87 -6.43 1.66
CA CYS A 57 15.55 -5.58 0.50
C CYS A 57 14.08 -5.11 0.54
N CYS A 58 13.75 -4.09 -0.24
CA CYS A 58 12.35 -3.68 -0.42
C CYS A 58 11.65 -4.63 -1.40
N VAL A 59 10.51 -5.17 -1.01
CA VAL A 59 9.64 -6.00 -1.86
C VAL A 59 8.22 -5.46 -1.82
N GLU A 60 7.52 -5.55 -2.95
CA GLU A 60 6.10 -5.22 -3.02
C GLU A 60 5.27 -6.51 -2.96
N VAL A 61 4.46 -6.65 -1.92
CA VAL A 61 3.61 -7.84 -1.70
C VAL A 61 2.22 -7.43 -1.25
N ALA A 62 1.27 -8.37 -1.33
CA ALA A 62 -0.05 -8.17 -0.76
C ALA A 62 0.04 -8.05 0.77
N CYS A 63 -0.61 -7.03 1.31
CA CYS A 63 -0.70 -6.77 2.74
C CYS A 63 -2.17 -6.74 3.15
N LEU A 64 -2.54 -7.56 4.15
CA LEU A 64 -3.79 -7.39 4.87
C LEU A 64 -3.66 -6.17 5.77
N VAL A 65 -4.64 -5.28 5.73
CA VAL A 65 -4.70 -4.11 6.60
C VAL A 65 -6.02 -4.15 7.35
N ASP A 66 -5.94 -4.11 8.67
CA ASP A 66 -7.08 -4.04 9.58
C ASP A 66 -6.65 -3.32 10.89
N ALA A 67 -7.44 -3.48 11.95
CA ALA A 67 -7.15 -2.88 13.27
C ALA A 67 -5.81 -3.32 13.90
N ASN A 68 -5.21 -4.43 13.44
CA ASN A 68 -3.88 -4.89 13.87
C ASN A 68 -2.75 -4.24 13.08
N GLY A 69 -3.06 -3.35 12.14
CA GLY A 69 -2.11 -2.68 11.27
C GLY A 69 -1.86 -3.43 9.97
N ILE A 70 -0.68 -3.21 9.39
CA ILE A 70 -0.29 -3.73 8.08
C ILE A 70 0.42 -5.07 8.26
N GLN A 71 -0.09 -6.11 7.59
CA GLN A 71 0.33 -7.49 7.72
C GLN A 71 0.73 -8.05 6.34
N PRO A 72 2.03 -8.03 5.98
CA PRO A 72 2.50 -8.54 4.69
C PRO A 72 2.31 -10.05 4.57
N THR A 73 1.94 -10.50 3.37
CA THR A 73 1.69 -11.92 3.09
C THR A 73 2.92 -12.55 2.48
N LYS A 74 3.31 -13.73 2.98
CA LYS A 74 4.40 -14.52 2.40
C LYS A 74 4.03 -15.00 1.00
N VAL A 75 4.92 -14.77 0.04
CA VAL A 75 4.80 -15.22 -1.35
C VAL A 75 5.54 -16.54 -1.58
N GLY A 76 6.68 -16.73 -0.90
CA GLY A 76 7.56 -17.89 -1.10
C GLY A 76 8.58 -17.66 -2.22
N ALA A 77 9.01 -18.73 -2.88
CA ALA A 77 9.98 -18.62 -3.97
C ALA A 77 9.31 -18.21 -5.30
N LEU A 78 9.87 -17.19 -5.95
CA LEU A 78 9.49 -16.80 -7.31
C LEU A 78 10.10 -17.76 -8.35
N PRO A 79 9.55 -17.82 -9.57
CA PRO A 79 10.22 -18.47 -10.70
C PRO A 79 11.66 -17.96 -10.87
N ALA A 80 12.62 -18.87 -11.00
CA ALA A 80 14.05 -18.55 -10.93
C ALA A 80 14.51 -17.47 -11.91
N HIS A 81 13.95 -17.44 -13.12
CA HIS A 81 14.26 -16.43 -14.13
C HIS A 81 13.79 -15.02 -13.75
N LEU A 82 12.64 -14.90 -13.06
CA LEU A 82 12.14 -13.62 -12.55
C LEU A 82 12.98 -13.13 -11.36
N ALA A 83 13.30 -14.04 -10.43
CA ALA A 83 14.15 -13.71 -9.29
C ALA A 83 15.55 -13.25 -9.75
N ALA A 84 16.13 -13.91 -10.75
CA ALA A 84 17.40 -13.51 -11.34
C ALA A 84 17.35 -12.10 -11.94
N LEU A 85 16.28 -11.76 -12.68
CA LEU A 85 16.09 -10.43 -13.25
C LEU A 85 15.89 -9.35 -12.17
N MET A 86 15.14 -9.65 -11.11
CA MET A 86 14.95 -8.71 -10.00
C MET A 86 16.27 -8.45 -9.25
N GLN A 87 17.08 -9.49 -9.03
CA GLN A 87 18.37 -9.36 -8.36
C GLN A 87 19.36 -8.44 -9.08
N THR A 88 19.31 -8.32 -10.41
CA THR A 88 20.18 -7.35 -11.12
C THR A 88 19.85 -5.89 -10.79
N ASN A 89 18.70 -5.61 -10.20
CA ASN A 89 18.23 -4.26 -9.86
C ASN A 89 18.22 -3.99 -8.34
N ILE A 90 18.41 -5.03 -7.52
CA ILE A 90 18.43 -4.94 -6.05
C ILE A 90 19.87 -4.88 -5.52
N ASN A 91 20.81 -5.51 -6.22
CA ASN A 91 22.22 -5.63 -5.83
C ASN A 91 23.02 -4.33 -5.97
#